data_AF-A0AA42DSA9-F1
#
_entry.id   AF-A0AA42DSA9-F1
#
_cell.length_a   1.000
_cell.length_b   1.000
_cell.length_c   1.000
_cell.angle_alpha   90.00
_cell.angle_beta   90.00
_cell.angle_gamma   90.00
#
_symmetry.space_group_name_H-M   'P 1'
#
loop_
_entity.id
_entity.type
_entity.pdbx_description
1 polymer ?
#
loop_
_entity_poly.entity_id
_entity_poly.type
_entity_poly.pdbx_seq_one_letter_code
_entity_poly.pdbx_strand_id
1 'polypeptide(L)' 'MRNRMLDQESILETKKQLVQAIIDGQYNLQSEEVLSLSRHLDELMLPAFQTQLDFYNEYLNFSHPFTT' A
#
# COMPACT_ATOMS: atom_id res chain seq x y z
N MET A 1 10.97 -14.15 -10.56
CA MET A 1 10.61 -12.71 -10.57
C MET A 1 9.26 -12.52 -11.27
N ARG A 2 8.14 -12.89 -10.64
CA ARG A 2 6.82 -12.94 -11.31
C ARG A 2 5.65 -12.45 -10.45
N ASN A 3 5.91 -11.59 -9.45
CA ASN A 3 4.89 -11.14 -8.49
C ASN A 3 4.71 -9.61 -8.40
N ARG A 4 5.40 -8.78 -9.19
CA ARG A 4 5.32 -7.31 -9.02
C ARG A 4 4.22 -6.61 -9.83
N MET A 5 3.68 -7.22 -10.88
CA MET A 5 2.64 -6.59 -11.72
C MET A 5 1.20 -6.85 -11.25
N LEU A 6 0.95 -7.96 -10.56
CA LEU A 6 -0.39 -8.32 -10.06
C LEU A 6 -0.83 -7.45 -8.85
N ASP A 7 0.11 -6.87 -8.11
CA ASP A 7 -0.21 -6.08 -6.90
C ASP A 7 -0.66 -4.65 -7.20
N GLN A 8 -0.12 -3.99 -8.23
CA GLN A 8 -0.45 -2.58 -8.51
C GLN A 8 -1.87 -2.37 -9.02
N GLU A 9 -2.35 -3.28 -9.88
CA GLU A 9 -3.72 -3.24 -10.39
C GLU A 9 -4.72 -3.48 -9.25
N SER A 10 -4.45 -4.46 -8.39
CA SER A 10 -5.27 -4.76 -7.21
C SER A 10 -5.34 -3.59 -6.23
N ILE A 11 -4.21 -2.91 -5.97
CA ILE A 11 -4.17 -1.69 -5.16
C ILE A 11 -5.00 -0.57 -5.79
N LEU A 12 -4.89 -0.38 -7.11
CA LEU A 12 -5.62 0.67 -7.81
C LEU A 12 -7.13 0.43 -7.78
N GLU A 13 -7.57 -0.79 -8.06
CA GLU A 13 -8.99 -1.14 -8.01
C GLU A 13 -9.55 -1.05 -6.59
N THR A 14 -8.81 -1.51 -5.58
CA THR A 14 -9.22 -1.38 -4.17
C THR A 14 -9.36 0.10 -3.76
N LYS A 15 -8.48 0.99 -4.24
CA LYS A 15 -8.61 2.44 -4.02
C LYS A 15 -9.87 3.02 -4.66
N LYS A 16 -10.20 2.60 -5.89
CA LYS A 16 -11.44 3.04 -6.56
C LYS A 16 -12.67 2.60 -5.79
N GLN A 17 -12.70 1.34 -5.36
CA GLN A 17 -13.79 0.79 -4.54
C GLN A 17 -13.93 1.55 -3.21
N LEU A 18 -12.82 1.83 -2.52
CA LEU A 18 -12.82 2.60 -1.28
C LEU A 18 -13.39 4.01 -1.48
N VAL A 19 -12.98 4.72 -2.54
CA VAL A 19 -13.52 6.06 -2.86
C VAL A 19 -15.03 5.99 -3.10
N GLN A 20 -15.49 5.00 -3.86
CA GLN A 20 -16.90 4.82 -4.14
C GLN A 20 -17.70 4.53 -2.86
N ALA A 21 -17.23 3.62 -2.00
CA ALA A 21 -17.86 3.30 -0.72
C ALA A 21 -17.93 4.52 0.22
N ILE A 22 -16.91 5.38 0.22
CA ILE A 22 -16.92 6.64 0.97
C ILE A 22 -18.01 7.57 0.44
N ILE A 23 -18.13 7.72 -0.89
CA ILE A 23 -19.15 8.58 -1.51
C ILE A 23 -20.56 8.04 -1.21
N ASP A 24 -20.78 6.75 -1.43
CA ASP A 24 -22.08 6.10 -1.25
C ASP A 24 -22.52 6.07 0.23
N GLY A 25 -21.54 5.90 1.13
CA GLY A 25 -21.73 5.99 2.58
C GLY A 25 -21.85 7.41 3.12
N GLN A 26 -22.03 8.43 2.26
CA GLN A 26 -22.13 9.84 2.64
C GLN A 26 -20.96 10.33 3.49
N TYR A 27 -19.75 9.88 3.15
CA TYR A 27 -18.50 10.17 3.85
C TYR A 27 -18.42 9.61 5.28
N ASN A 28 -19.26 8.63 5.62
CA ASN A 28 -19.10 7.88 6.87
C ASN A 28 -17.88 6.95 6.81
N LEU A 29 -16.75 7.46 7.27
CA LEU A 29 -15.47 6.74 7.31
C LEU A 29 -15.45 5.56 8.30
N GLN A 30 -16.46 5.46 9.17
CA GLN A 30 -16.58 4.38 10.15
C GLN A 30 -17.55 3.28 9.71
N SER A 31 -18.11 3.37 8.50
CA SER A 31 -18.92 2.28 7.96
C SER A 31 -18.09 1.01 7.80
N GLU A 32 -18.73 -0.15 8.00
CA GLU A 32 -18.05 -1.44 7.96
C GLU A 32 -17.37 -1.69 6.60
N GLU A 33 -18.02 -1.27 5.51
CA GLU A 33 -17.49 -1.39 4.16
C GLU A 33 -16.23 -0.54 3.96
N VAL A 34 -16.24 0.74 4.38
CA VAL A 34 -15.07 1.62 4.28
C VAL A 34 -13.91 1.09 5.14
N LEU A 35 -14.19 0.61 6.35
CA LEU A 35 -13.19 0.02 7.24
C LEU A 35 -12.62 -1.29 6.68
N SER A 36 -13.44 -2.12 6.02
CA SER A 36 -13.01 -3.35 5.38
C SER A 36 -12.09 -3.06 4.19
N LEU A 37 -12.50 -2.16 3.30
CA LEU A 37 -11.71 -1.77 2.14
C LEU A 37 -10.41 -1.06 2.53
N SER A 38 -10.42 -0.25 3.60
CA SER A 38 -9.21 0.40 4.13
C SER A 38 -8.21 -0.63 4.64
N ARG A 39 -8.65 -1.61 5.44
CA ARG A 39 -7.77 -2.68 5.93
C ARG A 39 -7.19 -3.52 4.80
N HIS A 40 -8.01 -3.87 3.81
CA HIS A 40 -7.53 -4.62 2.66
C HIS A 40 -6.49 -3.84 1.86
N LEU A 41 -6.71 -2.53 1.68
CA LEU A 41 -5.74 -1.67 1.01
C LEU A 41 -4.40 -1.60 1.77
N ASP A 42 -4.45 -1.51 3.10
CA ASP A 42 -3.25 -1.53 3.95
C ASP A 42 -2.46 -2.84 3.78
N GLU A 43 -3.15 -3.99 3.79
CA GLU A 43 -2.54 -5.31 3.56
C GLU A 43 -1.83 -5.41 2.21
N LEU A 44 -2.42 -4.84 1.16
CA LEU A 44 -1.83 -4.82 -0.17
C LEU A 44 -0.63 -3.86 -0.27
N MET A 45 -0.68 -2.72 0.44
CA MET A 45 0.35 -1.69 0.35
C MET A 45 1.56 -1.95 1.26
N LEU A 46 1.39 -2.68 2.37
CA LEU A 46 2.46 -2.94 3.33
C LEU A 46 3.71 -3.59 2.69
N PRO A 47 3.61 -4.65 1.88
CA PRO A 47 4.78 -5.29 1.26
C PRO A 47 5.46 -4.37 0.23
N ALA A 48 4.68 -3.54 -0.47
CA ALA A 48 5.20 -2.58 -1.43
C ALA A 48 6.04 -1.51 -0.73
N PHE A 49 5.56 -0.97 0.40
CA PHE A 49 6.32 -0.02 1.21
C PHE A 49 7.57 -0.65 1.82
N GLN A 50 7.46 -1.88 2.35
CA GLN A 50 8.62 -2.58 2.88
C GLN A 50 9.70 -2.77 1.82
N THR A 51 9.33 -3.19 0.62
CA THR A 51 10.28 -3.34 -0.49
C THR A 51 10.96 -2.02 -0.86
N GLN A 52 10.23 -0.90 -0.84
CA GLN A 52 10.80 0.43 -1.11
C GLN A 52 11.77 0.87 -0.01
N LEU A 53 11.43 0.62 1.25
CA LEU A 53 12.29 0.89 2.40
C LEU A 53 13.55 0.03 2.37
N ASP A 54 13.43 -1.25 2.08
CA ASP A 54 14.56 -2.19 1.99
C ASP A 54 15.53 -1.73 0.90
N PHE A 55 15.02 -1.38 -0.29
CA PHE A 55 15.85 -0.84 -1.37
C PHE A 55 16.57 0.45 -0.97
N TYR A 56 15.88 1.36 -0.27
CA TYR A 56 16.49 2.60 0.20
C TYR A 56 17.57 2.35 1.26
N ASN A 57 17.33 1.44 2.20
CA ASN A 57 18.32 1.05 3.22
C ASN A 57 19.55 0.39 2.58
N GLU A 58 19.36 -0.48 1.59
CA GLU A 58 20.46 -1.04 0.80
C GLU A 58 21.26 0.07 0.12
N TYR A 59 20.59 0.99 -0.59
CA TYR A 59 21.25 2.12 -1.24
C TYR A 59 22.04 2.99 -0.26
N LEU A 60 21.50 3.30 0.92
CA LEU A 60 22.20 4.06 1.96
C LEU A 60 23.46 3.34 2.43
N ASN A 61 23.37 2.03 2.69
CA ASN A 61 24.52 1.21 3.12
C ASN A 61 25.63 1.15 2.05
N PHE A 62 25.26 1.18 0.76
CA PHE A 62 26.23 1.22 -0.34
C PHE A 62 26.83 2.62 -0.58
N SER A 63 26.03 3.68 -0.44
CA SER A 63 26.43 5.06 -0.78
C SER A 63 27.15 5.79 0.36
N HIS A 64 26.83 5.44 1.60
CA HIS A 64 27.53 5.88 2.80
C HIS A 64 27.80 4.66 3.70
N PRO A 65 28.81 3.82 3.36
CA PRO A 65 29.19 2.73 4.24
C PRO A 65 29.57 3.33 5.59
N PHE A 66 28.92 2.89 6.66
CA PHE A 66 29.30 3.28 8.03
C PHE A 66 30.77 2.89 8.23
N THR A 67 31.68 3.87 8.10
CA THR A 67 33.05 3.73 8.56
C THR A 67 33.00 3.73 10.08
N THR A 68 32.97 2.53 10.66
CA THR A 68 33.21 2.32 12.09
C THR A 68 34.68 2.03 12.29
#